data_AF-A0A934ZG77-F1
#
_entry.id   AF-A0A934ZG77-F1
#
_cell.length_a   1.000
_cell.length_b   1.000
_cell.length_c   1.000
_cell.angle_alpha   90.00
_cell.angle_beta   90.00
_cell.angle_gamma   90.00
#
_symmetry.space_group_name_H-M   'P 1'
#
loop_
_entity.id
_entity.type
_entity.pdbx_description
1 polymer ?
#
loop_
_entity_poly.entity_id
_entity_poly.type
_entity_poly.pdbx_seq_one_letter_code
_entity_poly.pdbx_strand_id
1 'polypeptide(L)'
;MVESSRREGSQSSVTRTLRTSVTDPLRCSFLPPEATGLPGKLGLTMCPGRRQHAISGIRWKRDLAADLDRLAEVEGVNVLVTLVEDDELERLGASNLRAWAERQRMDVLRLAIPDAGIPSVGDARRLVTRIVDALRTGRSVCIHCAAGLGRSGTIAACVLVALGQEAEEAVRTVRAARPGAIENDRQRAFVSKFKAHELKAIAKTKAGGRPKKAAVINLGAAKKQKIAYQAAVAVAREQLEELHRRAFSAAVSIACAGPWATWSDAQPSGAVVAFTAEMLAASDDPRVASLAAVVGAIEDAQETLGKVS
;
A
#
# COMPACT_ATOMS: atom_id res chain seq x y z
N MET A 1 25.81 40.34 -59.72
CA MET A 1 26.69 40.18 -58.55
C MET A 1 25.82 40.17 -57.30
N VAL A 2 25.65 38.97 -56.74
CA VAL A 2 25.38 38.59 -55.35
C VAL A 2 24.42 39.46 -54.52
N GLU A 3 23.18 38.97 -54.39
CA GLU A 3 22.21 39.35 -53.36
C GLU A 3 22.68 38.92 -51.96
N SER A 4 22.55 39.85 -51.03
CA SER A 4 22.83 39.71 -49.59
C SER A 4 21.75 38.84 -48.93
N SER A 5 22.02 37.55 -48.75
CA SER A 5 21.24 36.68 -47.88
C SER A 5 21.79 36.74 -46.45
N ARG A 6 21.05 37.42 -45.57
CA ARG A 6 21.24 37.36 -44.11
C ARG A 6 20.89 35.94 -43.65
N ARG A 7 21.89 35.21 -43.16
CA ARG A 7 21.68 33.95 -42.43
C ARG A 7 21.12 34.30 -41.05
N GLU A 8 19.80 34.24 -40.92
CA GLU A 8 19.16 34.08 -39.61
C GLU A 8 19.56 32.71 -39.06
N GLY A 9 20.26 32.74 -37.93
CA GLY A 9 20.60 31.54 -37.18
C GLY A 9 19.32 30.83 -36.77
N SER A 10 19.14 29.63 -37.33
CA SER A 10 18.19 28.62 -36.88
C SER A 10 18.35 28.43 -35.37
N GLN A 11 17.49 29.09 -34.60
CA GLN A 11 17.22 28.72 -33.21
C GLN A 11 16.52 27.36 -33.29
N SER A 12 17.30 26.30 -33.11
CA SER A 12 16.79 24.94 -33.01
C SER A 12 15.78 24.87 -31.86
N SER A 13 14.52 24.71 -32.25
CA SER A 13 13.38 24.52 -31.37
C SER A 13 13.52 23.18 -30.65
N VAL A 14 14.16 23.18 -29.48
CA VAL A 14 13.98 22.09 -28.53
C VAL A 14 12.53 22.17 -28.04
N THR A 15 11.64 21.38 -28.62
CA THR A 15 10.23 21.26 -28.24
C THR A 15 10.15 20.93 -26.75
N ARG A 16 9.90 21.96 -25.93
CA ARG A 16 9.82 21.88 -24.46
C ARG A 16 8.49 21.20 -24.09
N THR A 17 8.47 19.87 -24.04
CA THR A 17 7.25 19.10 -23.74
C THR A 17 6.77 19.39 -22.31
N LEU A 18 5.70 20.19 -22.20
CA LEU A 18 5.00 20.47 -20.96
C LEU A 18 4.19 19.23 -20.54
N ARG A 19 4.32 18.81 -19.28
CA ARG A 19 3.58 17.69 -18.69
C ARG A 19 2.81 18.14 -17.45
N THR A 20 1.56 17.73 -17.36
CA THR A 20 0.60 18.12 -16.31
C THR A 20 -0.01 16.89 -15.66
N SER A 21 -0.80 17.06 -14.60
CA SER A 21 -1.55 15.95 -13.98
C SER A 21 -2.60 15.34 -14.92
N VAL A 22 -3.01 16.05 -15.97
CA VAL A 22 -3.97 15.57 -16.97
C VAL A 22 -3.26 14.85 -18.12
N THR A 23 -2.22 15.47 -18.71
CA THR A 23 -1.50 14.89 -19.86
C THR A 23 -0.64 13.70 -19.46
N ASP A 24 -0.13 13.71 -18.23
CA ASP A 24 0.74 12.67 -17.67
C ASP A 24 0.29 12.38 -16.22
N PRO A 25 -0.81 11.63 -16.03
CA PRO A 25 -1.33 11.31 -14.70
C PRO A 25 -0.27 10.69 -13.79
N LEU A 26 -0.28 11.05 -12.51
CA LEU A 26 0.71 10.54 -11.56
C LEU A 26 0.45 9.04 -11.34
N ARG A 27 1.51 8.24 -11.43
CA ARG A 27 1.46 6.79 -11.21
C ARG A 27 2.35 6.41 -10.05
N CYS A 28 1.96 5.41 -9.27
CA CYS A 28 2.86 4.77 -8.31
C CYS A 28 3.42 3.49 -8.95
N SER A 29 4.73 3.44 -9.15
CA SER A 29 5.44 2.26 -9.63
C SER A 29 5.53 1.24 -8.49
N PHE A 30 4.51 0.39 -8.37
CA PHE A 30 4.48 -0.67 -7.36
C PHE A 30 5.48 -1.78 -7.66
N LEU A 31 6.14 -2.27 -6.61
CA LEU A 31 6.93 -3.49 -6.64
C LEU A 31 6.01 -4.70 -6.84
N PRO A 32 6.53 -5.80 -7.42
CA PRO A 32 5.77 -7.05 -7.48
C PRO A 32 5.36 -7.52 -6.07
N PRO A 33 4.12 -8.03 -5.86
CA PRO A 33 3.64 -8.46 -4.54
C PRO A 33 4.60 -9.42 -3.82
N GLU A 34 5.15 -10.38 -4.56
CA GLU A 34 6.10 -11.39 -4.09
C GLU A 34 7.42 -10.80 -3.57
N ALA A 35 7.80 -9.58 -3.99
CA ALA A 35 9.01 -8.94 -3.47
C ALA A 35 8.90 -8.64 -1.98
N THR A 36 7.71 -8.23 -1.53
CA THR A 36 7.49 -7.93 -0.11
C THR A 36 6.99 -9.16 0.66
N GLY A 37 6.23 -10.04 0.01
CA GLY A 37 5.56 -11.16 0.69
C GLY A 37 4.51 -10.71 1.71
N LEU A 38 4.05 -9.46 1.62
CA LEU A 38 3.07 -8.86 2.53
C LEU A 38 1.77 -8.52 1.78
N PRO A 39 0.62 -8.41 2.47
CA PRO A 39 -0.65 -8.11 1.81
C PRO A 39 -0.73 -6.69 1.24
N GLY A 40 0.00 -5.73 1.82
CA GLY A 40 0.07 -4.35 1.34
C GLY A 40 1.05 -4.17 0.18
N LYS A 41 0.82 -3.14 -0.63
CA LYS A 41 1.64 -2.81 -1.81
C LYS A 41 2.69 -1.76 -1.47
N LEU A 42 3.92 -1.94 -1.94
CA LEU A 42 4.98 -0.93 -1.83
C LEU A 42 5.29 -0.34 -3.20
N GLY A 43 5.25 0.98 -3.35
CA GLY A 43 5.54 1.63 -4.63
C GLY A 43 6.30 2.93 -4.52
N LEU A 44 6.73 3.45 -5.67
CA LEU A 44 7.53 4.66 -5.80
C LEU A 44 6.88 5.65 -6.77
N THR A 45 6.96 6.94 -6.46
CA THR A 45 6.50 7.99 -7.38
C THR A 45 7.34 9.27 -7.26
N MET A 46 7.18 10.17 -8.24
CA MET A 46 7.75 11.52 -8.16
C MET A 46 6.93 12.40 -7.21
N CYS A 47 7.45 13.54 -6.78
CA CYS A 47 6.71 14.42 -5.88
C CYS A 47 5.34 14.81 -6.47
N PRO A 48 4.22 14.56 -5.74
CA PRO A 48 2.92 15.10 -6.10
C PRO A 48 2.97 16.62 -6.21
N GLY A 49 2.29 17.20 -7.19
CA GLY A 49 2.27 18.65 -7.41
C GLY A 49 3.57 19.24 -7.94
N ARG A 50 4.54 18.42 -8.37
CA ARG A 50 5.83 18.88 -8.89
C ARG A 50 5.70 19.93 -10.00
N ARG A 51 6.32 21.09 -9.79
CA ARG A 51 6.42 22.21 -10.73
C ARG A 51 7.90 22.57 -10.93
N GLN A 52 8.55 21.90 -11.89
CA GLN A 52 9.99 22.06 -12.10
C GLN A 52 10.37 21.76 -13.56
N HIS A 53 11.50 22.31 -13.99
CA HIS A 53 12.23 21.87 -15.18
C HIS A 53 13.12 20.67 -14.84
N ALA A 54 12.85 19.53 -15.47
CA ALA A 54 13.74 18.38 -15.38
C ALA A 54 14.93 18.56 -16.34
N ILE A 55 16.05 17.91 -16.01
CA ILE A 55 17.28 17.89 -16.84
C ILE A 55 16.99 17.32 -18.24
N SER A 56 16.01 16.41 -18.35
CA SER A 56 15.54 15.86 -19.63
C SER A 56 14.83 16.85 -20.56
N GLY A 57 14.69 18.12 -20.16
CA GLY A 57 13.98 19.16 -20.92
C GLY A 57 12.47 19.20 -20.66
N ILE A 58 11.93 18.21 -19.94
CA ILE A 58 10.51 18.16 -19.56
C ILE A 58 10.21 19.30 -18.56
N ARG A 59 9.13 20.04 -18.84
CA ARG A 59 8.56 21.00 -17.89
C ARG A 59 7.38 20.35 -17.16
N TRP A 60 7.51 20.12 -15.86
CA TRP A 60 6.40 19.68 -15.02
C TRP A 60 5.58 20.88 -14.55
N LYS A 61 4.25 20.82 -14.74
CA LYS A 61 3.26 21.75 -14.20
C LYS A 61 2.10 20.93 -13.64
N ARG A 62 2.39 20.17 -12.59
CA ARG A 62 1.42 19.30 -11.93
C ARG A 62 0.57 20.07 -10.93
N ASP A 63 -0.61 19.54 -10.67
CA ASP A 63 -1.51 20.01 -9.61
C ASP A 63 -1.42 19.06 -8.42
N LEU A 64 -1.20 19.62 -7.23
CA LEU A 64 -0.98 18.84 -6.02
C LEU A 64 -2.24 18.08 -5.59
N ALA A 65 -3.41 18.72 -5.67
CA ALA A 65 -4.67 18.11 -5.27
C ALA A 65 -5.00 16.96 -6.21
N ALA A 66 -5.01 17.22 -7.53
CA ALA A 66 -5.30 16.20 -8.53
C ALA A 66 -4.35 15.00 -8.47
N ASP A 67 -3.06 15.23 -8.17
CA ASP A 67 -2.09 14.15 -8.00
C ASP A 67 -2.39 13.30 -6.75
N LEU A 68 -2.76 13.92 -5.63
CA LEU A 68 -3.07 13.20 -4.39
C LEU A 68 -4.43 12.48 -4.47
N ASP A 69 -5.42 13.08 -5.12
CA ASP A 69 -6.71 12.45 -5.42
C ASP A 69 -6.48 11.18 -6.26
N ARG A 70 -5.68 11.29 -7.33
CA ARG A 70 -5.31 10.16 -8.18
C ARG A 70 -4.60 9.05 -7.41
N LEU A 71 -3.64 9.40 -6.54
CA LEU A 71 -2.91 8.41 -5.74
C LEU A 71 -3.84 7.67 -4.77
N ALA A 72 -4.75 8.39 -4.11
CA ALA A 72 -5.69 7.80 -3.16
C ALA A 72 -6.76 6.96 -3.88
N GLU A 73 -7.46 7.55 -4.85
CA GLU A 73 -8.67 6.98 -5.42
C GLU A 73 -8.40 5.92 -6.49
N VAL A 74 -7.33 6.08 -7.28
CA VAL A 74 -7.09 5.17 -8.42
C VAL A 74 -5.90 4.26 -8.21
N GLU A 75 -4.81 4.76 -7.61
CA GLU A 75 -3.68 3.91 -7.27
C GLU A 75 -3.88 3.19 -5.91
N GLY A 76 -4.92 3.56 -5.15
CA GLY A 76 -5.29 2.92 -3.89
C GLY A 76 -4.27 3.13 -2.76
N VAL A 77 -3.54 4.25 -2.77
CA VAL A 77 -2.51 4.57 -1.77
C VAL A 77 -3.15 4.99 -0.45
N ASN A 78 -2.75 4.35 0.65
CA ASN A 78 -3.24 4.68 1.99
C ASN A 78 -2.18 5.39 2.85
N VAL A 79 -0.90 5.26 2.48
CA VAL A 79 0.24 5.84 3.18
C VAL A 79 1.18 6.49 2.17
N LEU A 80 1.40 7.79 2.32
CA LEU A 80 2.36 8.55 1.52
C LEU A 80 3.63 8.78 2.35
N VAL A 81 4.77 8.32 1.83
CA VAL A 81 6.08 8.57 2.46
C VAL A 81 6.78 9.70 1.72
N THR A 82 7.03 10.81 2.41
CA THR A 82 7.79 11.94 1.88
C THR A 82 9.22 11.95 2.41
N LEU A 83 10.17 11.98 1.47
CA LEU A 83 11.61 12.04 1.77
C LEU A 83 12.22 13.44 1.51
N VAL A 84 11.36 14.42 1.26
CA VAL A 84 11.71 15.76 0.76
C VAL A 84 11.82 16.74 1.94
N GLU A 85 12.77 17.66 1.88
CA GLU A 85 12.91 18.75 2.85
C GLU A 85 11.84 19.83 2.62
N ASP A 86 11.52 20.65 3.63
CA ASP A 86 10.39 21.59 3.52
C ASP A 86 10.64 22.68 2.46
N ASP A 87 11.87 23.19 2.39
CA ASP A 87 12.31 24.16 1.38
C ASP A 87 12.29 23.55 -0.04
N GLU A 88 12.61 22.26 -0.15
CA GLU A 88 12.53 21.53 -1.41
C GLU A 88 11.08 21.28 -1.83
N LEU A 89 10.18 20.95 -0.89
CA LEU A 89 8.74 20.86 -1.16
C LEU A 89 8.19 22.18 -1.68
N GLU A 90 8.58 23.31 -1.08
CA GLU A 90 8.19 24.64 -1.55
C GLU A 90 8.67 24.90 -2.98
N ARG A 91 9.96 24.65 -3.28
CA ARG A 91 10.51 24.78 -4.65
C ARG A 91 9.82 23.87 -5.66
N LEU A 92 9.37 22.69 -5.23
CA LEU A 92 8.63 21.74 -6.07
C LEU A 92 7.16 22.13 -6.23
N GLY A 93 6.64 23.13 -5.52
CA GLY A 93 5.22 23.53 -5.57
C GLY A 93 4.29 22.65 -4.72
N ALA A 94 4.84 21.97 -3.70
CA ALA A 94 4.18 20.97 -2.88
C ALA A 94 4.18 21.32 -1.37
N SER A 95 4.28 22.59 -0.99
CA SER A 95 4.33 23.04 0.41
C SER A 95 3.14 22.57 1.27
N ASN A 96 1.95 22.45 0.68
CA ASN A 96 0.73 21.98 1.35
C ASN A 96 0.47 20.46 1.22
N LEU A 97 1.49 19.67 0.85
CA LEU A 97 1.34 18.23 0.56
C LEU A 97 0.68 17.46 1.70
N ARG A 98 1.09 17.73 2.95
CA ARG A 98 0.53 17.05 4.11
C ARG A 98 -0.97 17.34 4.29
N ALA A 99 -1.36 18.61 4.22
CA ALA A 99 -2.75 19.02 4.40
C ALA A 99 -3.67 18.40 3.33
N TRP A 100 -3.21 18.33 2.08
CA TRP A 100 -3.98 17.68 1.01
C TRP A 100 -4.03 16.16 1.17
N ALA A 101 -2.94 15.52 1.58
CA ALA A 101 -2.93 14.07 1.80
C ALA A 101 -3.88 13.65 2.93
N GLU A 102 -3.92 14.44 4.02
CA GLU A 102 -4.84 14.21 5.14
C GLU A 102 -6.32 14.34 4.73
N ARG A 103 -6.66 15.27 3.82
CA ARG A 103 -8.03 15.37 3.23
C ARG A 103 -8.44 14.11 2.49
N GLN A 104 -7.49 13.45 1.85
CA GLN A 104 -7.68 12.17 1.17
C GLN A 104 -7.53 10.95 2.09
N ARG A 105 -7.50 11.16 3.42
CA ARG A 105 -7.35 10.11 4.44
C ARG A 105 -6.08 9.26 4.26
N MET A 106 -5.04 9.83 3.64
CA MET A 106 -3.72 9.21 3.56
C MET A 106 -2.90 9.56 4.80
N ASP A 107 -2.28 8.56 5.42
CA ASP A 107 -1.29 8.80 6.46
C ASP A 107 0.01 9.30 5.81
N VAL A 108 0.62 10.34 6.38
CA VAL A 108 1.90 10.86 5.90
C VAL A 108 3.03 10.45 6.83
N LEU A 109 3.97 9.66 6.30
CA LEU A 109 5.24 9.38 6.96
C LEU A 109 6.31 10.29 6.39
N ARG A 110 7.11 10.92 7.25
CA ARG A 110 8.16 11.85 6.82
C ARG A 110 9.54 11.44 7.35
N LEU A 111 10.53 11.52 6.46
CA LEU A 111 11.94 11.53 6.78
C LEU A 111 12.65 12.48 5.82
N ALA A 112 12.95 13.70 6.26
CA ALA A 112 13.67 14.66 5.44
C ALA A 112 15.10 14.14 5.14
N ILE A 113 15.44 14.01 3.86
CA ILE A 113 16.76 13.59 3.40
C ILE A 113 17.25 14.62 2.39
N PRO A 114 18.44 15.23 2.60
CA PRO A 114 19.03 16.15 1.64
C PRO A 114 19.08 15.57 0.24
N ASP A 115 18.87 16.42 -0.78
CA ASP A 115 18.82 15.95 -2.16
C ASP A 115 20.09 15.20 -2.57
N ALA A 116 19.90 14.13 -3.36
CA ALA A 116 20.92 13.12 -3.68
C ALA A 116 21.63 12.43 -2.48
N GLY A 117 21.24 12.75 -1.25
CA GLY A 117 21.84 12.26 -0.01
C GLY A 117 21.36 10.88 0.44
N ILE A 118 21.77 10.55 1.66
CA ILE A 118 21.40 9.32 2.38
C ILE A 118 20.97 9.68 3.81
N PRO A 119 20.01 8.95 4.41
CA PRO A 119 19.64 9.16 5.80
C PRO A 119 20.68 8.55 6.75
N SER A 120 20.53 8.78 8.05
CA SER A 120 21.19 7.94 9.04
C SER A 120 20.56 6.53 9.04
N VAL A 121 21.34 5.51 9.41
CA VAL A 121 20.82 4.13 9.50
C VAL A 121 19.70 4.02 10.54
N GLY A 122 19.82 4.76 11.66
CA GLY A 122 18.82 4.78 12.71
C GLY A 122 17.49 5.37 12.22
N ASP A 123 17.52 6.46 11.46
CA ASP A 123 16.30 7.11 10.95
C ASP A 123 15.65 6.28 9.84
N ALA A 124 16.47 5.74 8.93
CA ALA A 124 16.00 4.80 7.91
C ALA A 124 15.31 3.59 8.56
N ARG A 125 15.91 3.00 9.61
CA ARG A 125 15.34 1.85 10.30
C ARG A 125 13.98 2.19 10.92
N ARG A 126 13.86 3.34 11.60
CA ARG A 126 12.59 3.77 12.20
C ARG A 126 11.50 3.97 11.14
N LEU A 127 11.84 4.59 10.01
CA LEU A 127 10.90 4.76 8.91
C LEU A 127 10.51 3.41 8.29
N VAL A 128 11.49 2.57 7.97
CA VAL A 128 11.30 1.25 7.36
C VAL A 128 10.40 0.37 8.24
N THR A 129 10.59 0.36 9.56
CA THR A 129 9.69 -0.36 10.48
C THR A 129 8.23 0.09 10.32
N ARG A 130 7.97 1.40 10.29
CA ARG A 130 6.61 1.94 10.11
C ARG A 130 6.02 1.58 8.74
N ILE A 131 6.84 1.56 7.69
CA ILE A 131 6.41 1.14 6.35
C ILE A 131 6.03 -0.35 6.36
N VAL A 132 6.89 -1.21 6.92
CA VAL A 132 6.64 -2.66 7.01
C VAL A 132 5.37 -2.94 7.81
N ASP A 133 5.13 -2.23 8.91
CA ASP A 133 3.92 -2.40 9.71
C ASP A 133 2.66 -2.01 8.93
N ALA A 134 2.71 -0.93 8.15
CA ALA A 134 1.60 -0.57 7.25
C ALA A 134 1.35 -1.66 6.20
N LEU A 135 2.41 -2.17 5.55
CA LEU A 135 2.30 -3.23 4.55
C LEU A 135 1.71 -4.52 5.13
N ARG A 136 2.07 -4.90 6.37
CA ARG A 136 1.50 -6.05 7.08
C ARG A 136 -0.01 -5.94 7.30
N THR A 137 -0.51 -4.72 7.49
CA THR A 137 -1.94 -4.45 7.65
C THR A 137 -2.71 -4.35 6.33
N GLY A 138 -2.09 -4.70 5.21
CA GLY A 138 -2.73 -4.66 3.88
C GLY A 138 -2.75 -3.27 3.24
N ARG A 139 -2.11 -2.27 3.86
CA ARG A 139 -2.13 -0.88 3.37
C ARG A 139 -1.12 -0.68 2.25
N SER A 140 -1.52 0.05 1.22
CA SER A 140 -0.64 0.46 0.12
C SER A 140 0.18 1.68 0.50
N VAL A 141 1.50 1.57 0.38
CA VAL A 141 2.48 2.60 0.71
C VAL A 141 3.15 3.10 -0.57
N CYS A 142 3.11 4.42 -0.83
CA CYS A 142 3.83 5.04 -1.94
C CYS A 142 4.93 5.98 -1.41
N ILE A 143 6.17 5.77 -1.84
CA ILE A 143 7.34 6.54 -1.42
C ILE A 143 7.72 7.56 -2.49
N HIS A 144 7.91 8.82 -2.12
CA HIS A 144 8.36 9.86 -3.03
C HIS A 144 9.54 10.68 -2.48
N CYS A 145 10.34 11.18 -3.42
CA CYS A 145 11.29 12.27 -3.25
C CYS A 145 10.97 13.31 -4.33
N ALA A 146 11.92 14.07 -4.87
CA ALA A 146 11.67 14.93 -6.03
C ALA A 146 11.27 14.14 -7.29
N ALA A 147 12.14 13.23 -7.73
CA ALA A 147 11.95 12.46 -8.98
C ALA A 147 11.41 11.03 -8.78
N GLY A 148 11.42 10.53 -7.54
CA GLY A 148 11.06 9.15 -7.23
C GLY A 148 12.09 8.13 -7.70
N LEU A 149 13.38 8.50 -7.73
CA LEU A 149 14.48 7.67 -8.24
C LEU A 149 15.50 7.36 -7.12
N GLY A 150 16.23 8.36 -6.60
CA GLY A 150 17.34 8.11 -5.66
C GLY A 150 16.90 7.79 -4.23
N ARG A 151 16.52 8.82 -3.45
CA ARG A 151 16.12 8.68 -2.04
C ARG A 151 14.98 7.67 -1.87
N SER A 152 13.95 7.73 -2.71
CA SER A 152 12.82 6.78 -2.68
C SER A 152 13.27 5.35 -2.94
N GLY A 153 14.09 5.14 -3.97
CA GLY A 153 14.63 3.81 -4.30
C GLY A 153 15.46 3.23 -3.16
N THR A 154 16.25 4.08 -2.50
CA THR A 154 17.09 3.71 -1.36
C THR A 154 16.26 3.19 -0.19
N ILE A 155 15.21 3.93 0.20
CA ILE A 155 14.32 3.49 1.28
C ILE A 155 13.53 2.24 0.89
N ALA A 156 13.02 2.16 -0.34
CA ALA A 156 12.31 0.98 -0.82
C ALA A 156 13.20 -0.28 -0.76
N ALA A 157 14.47 -0.18 -1.16
CA ALA A 157 15.42 -1.28 -1.05
C ALA A 157 15.72 -1.64 0.42
N CYS A 158 15.82 -0.65 1.32
CA CYS A 158 15.94 -0.91 2.75
C CYS A 158 14.70 -1.65 3.33
N VAL A 159 13.49 -1.39 2.82
CA VAL A 159 12.30 -2.16 3.20
C VAL A 159 12.44 -3.63 2.81
N LEU A 160 12.84 -3.92 1.56
CA LEU A 160 13.06 -5.30 1.10
C LEU A 160 14.16 -6.01 1.91
N VAL A 161 15.24 -5.30 2.24
CA VAL A 161 16.31 -5.81 3.12
C VAL A 161 15.78 -6.14 4.51
N ALA A 162 14.93 -5.29 5.09
CA ALA A 162 14.30 -5.55 6.38
C ALA A 162 13.33 -6.75 6.35
N LEU A 163 12.78 -7.07 5.17
CA LEU A 163 11.97 -8.25 4.91
C LEU A 163 12.80 -9.49 4.59
N GLY A 164 14.13 -9.40 4.66
CA GLY A 164 15.04 -10.54 4.57
C GLY A 164 15.83 -10.65 3.27
N GLN A 165 15.54 -9.81 2.26
CA GLN A 165 16.28 -9.86 0.99
C GLN A 165 17.75 -9.46 1.15
N GLU A 166 18.57 -9.91 0.21
CA GLU A 166 19.95 -9.43 0.06
C GLU A 166 19.98 -8.03 -0.55
N ALA A 167 20.97 -7.22 -0.16
CA ALA A 167 21.03 -5.80 -0.54
C ALA A 167 21.04 -5.60 -2.07
N GLU A 168 21.82 -6.41 -2.80
CA GLU A 168 21.88 -6.34 -4.26
C GLU A 168 20.61 -6.84 -4.94
N GLU A 169 19.94 -7.83 -4.35
CA GLU A 169 18.64 -8.29 -4.84
C GLU A 169 17.60 -7.19 -4.71
N ALA A 170 17.50 -6.58 -3.52
CA ALA A 170 16.60 -5.47 -3.26
C ALA A 170 16.82 -4.29 -4.23
N VAL A 171 18.08 -3.95 -4.53
CA VAL A 171 18.44 -2.93 -5.52
C VAL A 171 17.91 -3.32 -6.91
N ARG A 172 18.11 -4.57 -7.34
CA ARG A 172 17.62 -5.06 -8.63
C ARG A 172 16.10 -5.03 -8.71
N THR A 173 15.40 -5.52 -7.69
CA THR A 173 13.93 -5.53 -7.64
C THR A 173 13.35 -4.12 -7.74
N VAL A 174 13.91 -3.16 -7.00
CA VAL A 174 13.47 -1.76 -7.04
C VAL A 174 13.72 -1.14 -8.42
N ARG A 175 14.87 -1.42 -9.05
CA ARG A 175 15.19 -0.92 -10.40
C ARG A 175 14.31 -1.54 -11.49
N ALA A 176 13.90 -2.80 -11.33
CA ALA A 176 12.97 -3.44 -12.26
C ALA A 176 11.59 -2.74 -12.24
N ALA A 177 11.09 -2.40 -11.05
CA ALA A 177 9.83 -1.67 -10.91
C ALA A 177 9.94 -0.19 -11.29
N ARG A 178 11.09 0.43 -11.02
CA ARG A 178 11.37 1.85 -11.30
C ARG A 178 12.76 2.00 -11.92
N PRO A 179 12.87 1.95 -13.26
CA PRO A 179 14.15 2.12 -13.96
C PRO A 179 14.85 3.43 -13.57
N GLY A 180 16.15 3.34 -13.28
CA GLY A 180 16.96 4.48 -12.81
C GLY A 180 16.86 4.75 -11.30
N ALA A 181 16.11 3.97 -10.52
CA ALA A 181 16.09 4.10 -9.07
C ALA A 181 17.46 3.76 -8.44
N ILE A 182 17.75 4.40 -7.30
CA ILE A 182 19.03 4.32 -6.58
C ILE A 182 20.13 4.90 -7.49
N GLU A 183 20.19 6.24 -7.50
CA GLU A 183 20.83 7.07 -8.53
C GLU A 183 22.35 7.12 -8.42
N ASN A 184 22.92 6.84 -7.24
CA ASN A 184 24.35 6.96 -7.01
C ASN A 184 24.92 5.87 -6.10
N ASP A 185 26.24 5.74 -6.11
CA ASP A 185 26.95 4.70 -5.35
C ASP A 185 26.81 4.87 -3.84
N ARG A 186 26.63 6.11 -3.34
CA ARG A 186 26.41 6.35 -1.91
C ARG A 186 25.09 5.74 -1.45
N GLN A 187 24.05 5.88 -2.26
CA GLN A 187 22.72 5.29 -2.02
C GLN A 187 22.77 3.75 -2.10
N ARG A 188 23.43 3.18 -3.12
CA ARG A 188 23.61 1.72 -3.22
C ARG A 188 24.41 1.16 -2.04
N ALA A 189 25.54 1.78 -1.70
CA ALA A 189 26.36 1.40 -0.56
C ALA A 189 25.60 1.53 0.77
N PHE A 190 24.68 2.51 0.87
CA PHE A 190 23.83 2.66 2.04
C PHE A 190 22.90 1.46 2.25
N VAL A 191 22.35 0.87 1.19
CA VAL A 191 21.51 -0.35 1.30
C VAL A 191 22.32 -1.50 1.91
N SER A 192 23.56 -1.71 1.47
CA SER A 192 24.46 -2.71 2.04
C SER A 192 24.84 -2.41 3.50
N LYS A 193 25.08 -1.13 3.81
CA LYS A 193 25.33 -0.67 5.19
C LYS A 193 24.12 -0.91 6.10
N PHE A 194 22.92 -0.69 5.59
CA PHE A 194 21.66 -0.95 6.28
C PHE A 194 21.52 -2.45 6.60
N LYS A 195 21.71 -3.34 5.61
CA LYS A 195 21.71 -4.81 5.82
C LYS A 195 22.70 -5.23 6.91
N ALA A 196 23.95 -4.75 6.84
CA ALA A 196 24.97 -5.09 7.83
C ALA A 196 24.55 -4.67 9.25
N HIS A 197 23.85 -3.54 9.38
CA HIS A 197 23.33 -3.07 10.67
C HIS A 197 22.12 -3.90 11.14
N GLU A 198 21.23 -4.33 10.24
CA GLU A 198 20.14 -5.25 10.57
C GLU A 198 20.66 -6.60 11.06
N LEU A 199 21.67 -7.17 10.38
CA LEU A 199 22.31 -8.41 10.81
C LEU A 199 22.99 -8.29 12.17
N LYS A 200 23.71 -7.18 12.42
CA LYS A 200 24.30 -6.89 13.73
C LYS A 200 23.25 -6.74 14.82
N ALA A 201 22.13 -6.07 14.52
CA ALA A 201 21.02 -5.96 15.46
C ALA A 201 20.47 -7.34 15.81
N ILE A 202 20.21 -8.19 14.83
CA ILE A 202 19.73 -9.58 15.02
C ILE A 202 20.73 -10.41 15.82
N ALA A 203 22.03 -10.33 15.50
CA ALA A 203 23.09 -11.06 16.19
C ALA A 203 23.24 -10.60 17.64
N LYS A 204 23.13 -9.30 17.92
CA LYS A 204 23.15 -8.75 19.29
C LYS A 204 21.95 -9.23 20.11
N THR A 205 20.78 -9.41 19.48
CA THR A 205 19.60 -10.02 20.13
C THR A 205 19.79 -11.51 20.42
N LYS A 206 20.58 -12.24 19.61
CA LYS A 206 20.86 -13.67 19.79
C LYS A 206 22.03 -13.98 20.74
N ALA A 207 23.04 -13.11 20.83
CA ALA A 207 24.27 -13.34 21.62
C ALA A 207 24.16 -12.94 23.12
N GLY A 208 23.12 -12.20 23.52
CA GLY A 208 22.91 -11.78 24.90
C GLY A 208 22.01 -12.73 25.70
N GLY A 209 22.54 -13.88 26.15
CA GLY A 209 21.83 -14.74 27.10
C GLY A 209 21.90 -14.22 28.54
N ARG A 210 20.80 -13.65 29.07
CA ARG A 210 20.44 -13.56 30.51
C ARG A 210 18.92 -13.28 30.66
N PRO A 211 18.29 -13.59 31.83
CA PRO A 211 16.94 -14.15 31.91
C PRO A 211 15.85 -13.19 31.46
N LYS A 212 14.69 -13.74 31.05
CA LYS A 212 13.47 -13.00 30.69
C LYS A 212 13.21 -11.86 31.69
N LYS A 213 13.57 -10.62 31.33
CA LYS A 213 12.92 -9.41 31.81
C LYS A 213 12.26 -8.74 30.61
N ALA A 214 11.00 -8.41 30.83
CA ALA A 214 9.96 -8.22 29.85
C ALA A 214 10.35 -7.28 28.70
N ALA A 215 9.82 -7.58 27.51
CA ALA A 215 9.65 -6.54 26.51
C ALA A 215 8.99 -5.34 27.21
N VAL A 216 9.66 -4.18 27.21
CA VAL A 216 9.02 -2.91 27.59
C VAL A 216 8.11 -2.54 26.42
N ILE A 217 7.00 -3.26 26.36
CA ILE A 217 5.86 -2.92 25.55
C ILE A 217 5.19 -1.79 26.34
N ASN A 218 4.98 -0.65 25.70
CA ASN A 218 4.07 0.34 26.24
C ASN A 218 2.69 -0.32 26.33
N LEU A 219 2.37 -0.88 27.50
CA LEU A 219 1.13 -1.61 27.74
C LEU A 219 -0.08 -0.71 27.48
N GLY A 220 0.03 0.61 27.64
CA GLY A 220 -1.02 1.54 27.26
C GLY A 220 -1.26 1.56 25.74
N ALA A 221 -0.20 1.65 24.93
CA ALA A 221 -0.30 1.62 23.47
C ALA A 221 -0.70 0.24 22.95
N ALA A 222 -0.14 -0.84 23.49
CA ALA A 222 -0.49 -2.20 23.10
C ALA A 222 -1.88 -2.61 23.58
N LYS A 223 -2.34 -2.16 24.76
CA LYS A 223 -3.75 -2.33 25.18
C LYS A 223 -4.69 -1.50 24.31
N LYS A 224 -4.36 -0.24 23.98
CA LYS A 224 -5.18 0.57 23.06
C LYS A 224 -5.27 -0.08 21.68
N GLN A 225 -4.15 -0.61 21.16
CA GLN A 225 -4.12 -1.30 19.87
C GLN A 225 -4.85 -2.65 19.93
N LYS A 226 -4.73 -3.40 21.03
CA LYS A 226 -5.51 -4.64 21.25
C LYS A 226 -7.01 -4.35 21.38
N ILE A 227 -7.40 -3.32 22.12
CA ILE A 227 -8.80 -2.90 22.27
C ILE A 227 -9.35 -2.44 20.92
N ALA A 228 -8.60 -1.62 20.17
CA ALA A 228 -9.01 -1.18 18.83
C ALA A 228 -9.13 -2.35 17.85
N TYR A 229 -8.19 -3.31 17.90
CA TYR A 229 -8.23 -4.53 17.11
C TYR A 229 -9.43 -5.40 17.48
N GLN A 230 -9.65 -5.66 18.77
CA GLN A 230 -10.78 -6.45 19.25
C GLN A 230 -12.13 -5.78 18.92
N ALA A 231 -12.21 -4.45 19.00
CA ALA A 231 -13.39 -3.70 18.58
C ALA A 231 -13.63 -3.83 17.05
N ALA A 232 -12.57 -3.75 16.25
CA ALA A 232 -12.67 -3.95 14.79
C ALA A 232 -13.09 -5.38 14.43
N VAL A 233 -12.54 -6.39 15.12
CA VAL A 233 -12.95 -7.81 14.94
C VAL A 233 -14.41 -8.01 15.36
N ALA A 234 -14.87 -7.38 16.44
CA ALA A 234 -16.28 -7.46 16.86
C ALA A 234 -17.22 -6.89 15.79
N VAL A 235 -16.91 -5.71 15.24
CA VAL A 235 -17.70 -5.10 14.15
C VAL A 235 -17.70 -5.98 12.90
N ALA A 236 -16.53 -6.52 12.52
CA ALA A 236 -16.43 -7.40 11.35
C ALA A 236 -17.26 -8.68 11.54
N ARG A 237 -17.28 -9.26 12.75
CA ARG A 237 -18.10 -10.44 13.07
C ARG A 237 -19.59 -10.15 12.97
N GLU A 238 -20.05 -9.01 13.48
CA GLU A 238 -21.45 -8.58 13.39
C GLU A 238 -21.88 -8.40 11.92
N GLN A 239 -21.03 -7.78 11.10
CA GLN A 239 -21.29 -7.61 9.67
C GLN A 239 -21.34 -8.95 8.93
N LEU A 240 -20.43 -9.88 9.24
CA LEU A 240 -20.44 -11.23 8.68
C LEU A 240 -21.68 -12.02 9.11
N GLU A 241 -22.10 -11.90 10.36
CA GLU A 241 -23.30 -12.58 10.86
C GLU A 241 -24.58 -12.06 10.19
N GLU A 242 -24.67 -10.75 9.96
CA GLU A 242 -25.78 -10.17 9.21
C GLU A 242 -25.80 -10.61 7.75
N LEU A 243 -24.63 -10.65 7.10
CA LEU A 243 -24.50 -11.16 5.73
C LEU A 243 -24.87 -12.64 5.65
N HIS A 244 -24.44 -13.44 6.63
CA HIS A 244 -24.80 -14.87 6.74
C HIS A 244 -26.31 -15.04 6.82
N ARG A 245 -26.98 -14.37 7.78
CA ARG A 245 -28.44 -14.43 7.94
C ARG A 245 -29.18 -14.10 6.64
N ARG A 246 -28.76 -13.05 5.96
CA ARG A 246 -29.39 -12.60 4.71
C ARG A 246 -29.18 -13.59 3.56
N ALA A 247 -27.95 -14.08 3.38
CA ALA A 247 -27.63 -15.05 2.34
C ALA A 247 -28.36 -16.38 2.57
N PHE A 248 -28.36 -16.85 3.82
CA PHE A 248 -29.02 -18.08 4.22
C PHE A 248 -30.55 -18.00 4.04
N SER A 249 -31.18 -16.92 4.51
CA SER A 249 -32.62 -16.70 4.34
C SER A 249 -33.03 -16.60 2.87
N ALA A 250 -32.22 -15.94 2.04
CA ALA A 250 -32.45 -15.87 0.60
C ALA A 250 -32.37 -17.26 -0.06
N ALA A 251 -31.37 -18.07 0.32
CA ALA A 251 -31.19 -19.42 -0.19
C ALA A 251 -32.39 -20.32 0.15
N VAL A 252 -32.85 -20.30 1.41
CA VAL A 252 -34.05 -21.05 1.85
C VAL A 252 -35.28 -20.61 1.07
N SER A 253 -35.49 -19.30 0.93
CA SER A 253 -36.66 -18.76 0.21
C SER A 253 -36.69 -19.20 -1.25
N ILE A 254 -35.54 -19.18 -1.94
CA ILE A 254 -35.43 -19.64 -3.32
C ILE A 254 -35.66 -21.15 -3.42
N ALA A 255 -35.11 -21.93 -2.49
CA ALA A 255 -35.29 -23.38 -2.47
C ALA A 255 -36.76 -23.78 -2.26
N CYS A 256 -37.44 -23.18 -1.28
CA CYS A 256 -38.86 -23.40 -1.00
C CYS A 256 -39.78 -22.94 -2.14
N ALA A 257 -39.42 -21.88 -2.88
CA ALA A 257 -40.20 -21.43 -4.04
C ALA A 257 -39.90 -22.23 -5.33
N GLY A 258 -38.85 -23.06 -5.32
CA GLY A 258 -38.40 -23.83 -6.48
C GLY A 258 -38.33 -25.32 -6.19
N PRO A 259 -37.12 -25.89 -6.07
CA PRO A 259 -36.91 -27.35 -5.99
C PRO A 259 -37.63 -28.03 -4.81
N TRP A 260 -37.93 -27.29 -3.73
CA TRP A 260 -38.60 -27.83 -2.55
C TRP A 260 -40.07 -27.39 -2.41
N ALA A 261 -40.68 -26.80 -3.44
CA ALA A 261 -42.04 -26.28 -3.37
C ALA A 261 -43.06 -27.33 -2.91
N THR A 262 -43.05 -28.52 -3.52
CA THR A 262 -43.98 -29.61 -3.18
C THR A 262 -43.82 -30.10 -1.75
N TRP A 263 -42.58 -30.20 -1.27
CA TRP A 263 -42.29 -30.55 0.12
C TRP A 263 -42.72 -29.44 1.09
N SER A 264 -42.49 -28.18 0.73
CA SER A 264 -42.85 -27.00 1.52
C SER A 264 -44.37 -26.88 1.68
N ASP A 265 -45.12 -27.05 0.58
CA ASP A 265 -46.59 -26.99 0.57
C ASP A 265 -47.24 -28.13 1.38
N ALA A 266 -46.53 -29.26 1.52
CA ALA A 266 -46.98 -30.40 2.32
C ALA A 266 -46.81 -30.20 3.83
N GLN A 267 -46.11 -29.15 4.28
CA GLN A 267 -45.91 -28.90 5.71
C GLN A 267 -47.17 -28.31 6.36
N PRO A 268 -47.53 -28.75 7.58
CA PRO A 268 -48.64 -28.15 8.31
C PRO A 268 -48.36 -26.69 8.67
N SER A 269 -49.40 -25.87 8.72
CA SER A 269 -49.28 -24.45 9.09
C SER A 269 -48.64 -24.29 10.46
N GLY A 270 -47.61 -23.43 10.55
CA GLY A 270 -46.84 -23.20 11.78
C GLY A 270 -45.69 -24.19 12.02
N ALA A 271 -45.40 -25.10 11.09
CA ALA A 271 -44.23 -25.97 11.17
C ALA A 271 -42.94 -25.15 11.25
N VAL A 272 -42.05 -25.54 12.17
CA VAL A 272 -40.69 -24.98 12.30
C VAL A 272 -39.72 -26.02 11.77
N VAL A 273 -39.02 -25.69 10.69
CA VAL A 273 -38.03 -26.57 10.07
C VAL A 273 -36.65 -25.92 10.15
N ALA A 274 -35.67 -26.70 10.58
CA ALA A 274 -34.27 -26.29 10.55
C ALA A 274 -33.65 -26.70 9.21
N PHE A 275 -32.95 -25.76 8.58
CA PHE A 275 -32.18 -26.00 7.37
C PHE A 275 -30.69 -25.93 7.69
N THR A 276 -29.87 -26.67 6.94
CA THR A 276 -28.40 -26.57 7.01
C THR A 276 -27.83 -26.10 5.66
N ALA A 277 -26.58 -25.62 5.67
CA ALA A 277 -25.90 -25.21 4.44
C ALA A 277 -25.74 -26.39 3.47
N GLU A 278 -25.51 -27.60 3.97
CA GLU A 278 -25.42 -28.82 3.16
C GLU A 278 -26.76 -29.17 2.50
N MET A 279 -27.87 -29.00 3.23
CA MET A 279 -29.21 -29.17 2.64
C MET A 279 -29.41 -28.20 1.48
N LEU A 280 -29.07 -26.92 1.66
CA LEU A 280 -29.19 -25.91 0.61
C LEU A 280 -28.31 -26.24 -0.61
N ALA A 281 -27.08 -26.71 -0.39
CA ALA A 281 -26.17 -27.12 -1.45
C ALA A 281 -26.72 -28.32 -2.27
N ALA A 282 -27.54 -29.18 -1.66
CA ALA A 282 -28.18 -30.33 -2.29
C ALA A 282 -29.56 -30.03 -2.92
N SER A 283 -29.93 -28.75 -3.08
CA SER A 283 -31.24 -28.35 -3.62
C SER A 283 -31.39 -28.46 -5.15
N ASP A 284 -30.34 -28.84 -5.88
CA ASP A 284 -30.30 -28.89 -7.35
C ASP A 284 -30.61 -27.54 -8.07
N ASP A 285 -30.62 -26.41 -7.35
CA ASP A 285 -30.72 -25.06 -7.94
C ASP A 285 -29.36 -24.34 -7.89
N PRO A 286 -28.80 -23.91 -9.04
CA PRO A 286 -27.46 -23.30 -9.09
C PRO A 286 -27.36 -21.95 -8.33
N ARG A 287 -28.47 -21.23 -8.15
CA ARG A 287 -28.52 -19.99 -7.37
C ARG A 287 -28.43 -20.28 -5.89
N VAL A 288 -29.13 -21.31 -5.43
CA VAL A 288 -29.10 -21.77 -4.03
C VAL A 288 -27.71 -22.33 -3.70
N ALA A 289 -27.11 -23.12 -4.60
CA ALA A 289 -25.74 -23.61 -4.45
C ALA A 289 -24.70 -22.47 -4.33
N SER A 290 -24.86 -21.40 -5.13
CA SER A 290 -23.99 -20.22 -5.04
C SER A 290 -24.13 -19.49 -3.70
N LEU A 291 -25.35 -19.33 -3.19
CA LEU A 291 -25.58 -18.72 -1.89
C LEU A 291 -25.08 -19.61 -0.73
N ALA A 292 -25.23 -20.93 -0.84
CA ALA A 292 -24.68 -21.88 0.12
C ALA A 292 -23.15 -21.81 0.19
N ALA A 293 -22.47 -21.63 -0.95
CA ALA A 293 -21.02 -21.41 -0.96
C ALA A 293 -20.61 -20.10 -0.28
N VAL A 294 -21.39 -19.02 -0.45
CA VAL A 294 -21.17 -17.75 0.27
C VAL A 294 -21.35 -17.93 1.77
N VAL A 295 -22.39 -18.66 2.19
CA VAL A 295 -22.64 -19.00 3.60
C VAL A 295 -21.44 -19.74 4.20
N GLY A 296 -20.94 -20.79 3.54
CA GLY A 296 -19.78 -21.54 4.00
C GLY A 296 -18.50 -20.69 4.08
N ALA A 297 -18.26 -19.83 3.10
CA ALA A 297 -17.12 -18.92 3.13
C ALA A 297 -17.21 -17.89 4.29
N ILE A 298 -18.42 -17.48 4.67
CA ILE A 298 -18.62 -16.61 5.83
C ILE A 298 -18.35 -17.38 7.14
N GLU A 299 -18.78 -18.63 7.24
CA GLU A 299 -18.54 -19.49 8.41
C GLU A 299 -17.04 -19.72 8.63
N ASP A 300 -16.29 -20.03 7.58
CA ASP A 300 -14.82 -20.16 7.61
C ASP A 300 -14.14 -18.86 8.06
N ALA A 301 -14.63 -17.72 7.57
CA ALA A 301 -14.12 -16.40 7.94
C ALA A 301 -14.40 -16.10 9.43
N GLN A 302 -15.59 -16.44 9.93
CA GLN A 302 -15.96 -16.28 11.34
C GLN A 302 -15.12 -17.20 12.25
N GLU A 303 -14.87 -18.46 11.86
CA GLU A 303 -14.01 -19.37 12.61
C GLU A 303 -12.58 -18.84 12.69
N THR A 304 -12.06 -18.33 11.56
CA THR A 304 -10.73 -17.73 11.50
C THR A 304 -10.64 -16.50 12.42
N LEU A 305 -11.64 -15.62 12.41
CA LEU A 305 -11.68 -14.44 13.28
C LEU A 305 -11.80 -14.82 14.77
N GLY A 306 -12.47 -15.93 15.10
CA GLY A 306 -12.57 -16.46 16.47
C GLY A 306 -11.26 -17.00 17.04
N LYS A 307 -10.35 -17.48 16.19
CA LYS A 307 -9.02 -17.97 16.61
C LYS A 307 -8.02 -16.84 16.89
N VAL A 308 -8.32 -15.61 16.45
CA VAL A 308 -7.41 -14.45 16.51
C VAL A 308 -7.82 -13.42 17.58
N SER A 309 -9.04 -13.52 18.13
CA SER A 309 -9.58 -12.67 19.22
C SER A 309 -9.10 -13.06 20.61
#